data_AF-A0A511QL26-F1
#
_entry.id   AF-A0A511QL26-F1
#
_cell.length_a   1.000
_cell.length_b   1.000
_cell.length_c   1.000
_cell.angle_alpha   90.00
_cell.angle_beta   90.00
_cell.angle_gamma   90.00
#
_symmetry.space_group_name_H-M   'P 1'
#
loop_
_entity.id
_entity.type
_entity.pdbx_description
1 polymer ?
#
loop_
_entity_poly.entity_id
_entity_poly.type
_entity_poly.pdbx_seq_one_letter_code
_entity_poly.pdbx_strand_id
1 'polypeptide(L)'
;MKKVIQSFYYDAVPAQDRDELINEAWLHIRNVRDHLIQMTDFTQMNDAPITREKKLAFASYRQALRDLPQNFTNPNDVVWPEKPTS
;
A
#
# COMPACT_ATOMS: atom_id res chain seq x y z
N MET A 1 8.54 5.93 -13.71
CA MET A 1 7.59 4.91 -14.19
C MET A 1 6.64 4.58 -13.05
N LYS A 2 5.32 4.79 -13.22
CA LYS A 2 4.33 4.37 -12.23
C LYS A 2 4.25 2.84 -12.26
N LYS A 3 4.76 2.16 -11.23
CA LYS A 3 4.58 0.71 -11.05
C LYS A 3 3.14 0.49 -10.58
N VAL A 4 2.21 0.33 -11.51
CA VAL A 4 0.86 -0.15 -11.20
C VAL A 4 0.98 -1.66 -11.10
N ILE A 5 0.95 -2.18 -9.88
CA ILE A 5 0.88 -3.62 -9.62
C ILE A 5 -0.61 -3.97 -9.75
N GLN A 6 -0.93 -4.72 -10.80
CA GLN A 6 -2.27 -5.19 -11.19
C GLN A 6 -3.25 -4.08 -11.65
N SER A 7 -3.46 -3.96 -12.96
CA SER A 7 -4.57 -3.18 -13.53
C SER A 7 -5.87 -3.96 -13.37
N PHE A 8 -6.73 -3.55 -12.45
CA PHE A 8 -8.08 -4.09 -12.34
C PHE A 8 -8.92 -3.43 -13.44
N TYR A 9 -9.13 -4.13 -14.56
CA TYR A 9 -9.90 -3.62 -15.70
C TYR A 9 -11.41 -3.80 -15.47
N TYR A 10 -12.03 -2.87 -14.74
CA TYR A 10 -13.49 -2.85 -14.52
C TYR A 10 -14.25 -1.82 -15.38
N ASP A 11 -13.58 -0.95 -16.13
CA ASP A 11 -14.26 0.03 -17.00
C ASP A 11 -15.03 -0.62 -18.16
N ALA A 12 -14.61 -1.83 -18.57
CA ALA A 12 -15.27 -2.64 -19.59
C ALA A 12 -16.41 -3.53 -19.04
N VAL A 13 -16.63 -3.50 -17.73
CA VAL A 13 -17.63 -4.33 -17.03
C VAL A 13 -18.92 -3.51 -16.81
N PRO A 14 -20.11 -4.12 -16.99
CA PRO A 14 -21.38 -3.44 -16.72
C PRO A 14 -21.44 -2.86 -15.31
N ALA A 15 -22.10 -1.70 -15.15
CA ALA A 15 -22.09 -0.93 -13.90
C ALA A 15 -22.52 -1.74 -12.67
N GLN A 16 -23.48 -2.63 -12.84
CA GLN A 16 -24.00 -3.51 -11.77
C GLN A 16 -22.97 -4.48 -11.19
N ASP A 17 -21.93 -4.83 -11.95
CA ASP A 17 -20.90 -5.80 -11.54
C ASP A 17 -19.59 -5.09 -11.12
N ARG A 18 -19.52 -3.75 -11.24
CA ARG A 18 -18.32 -2.97 -10.92
C ARG A 18 -18.08 -2.84 -9.42
N ASP A 19 -19.14 -2.76 -8.61
CA ASP A 19 -19.01 -2.55 -7.17
C ASP A 19 -18.28 -3.72 -6.49
N GLU A 20 -18.59 -4.96 -6.90
CA GLU A 20 -17.90 -6.16 -6.39
C GLU A 20 -16.41 -6.15 -6.78
N LEU A 21 -16.10 -5.84 -8.03
CA LEU A 21 -14.71 -5.75 -8.51
C LEU A 21 -13.92 -4.63 -7.81
N ILE A 22 -14.56 -3.48 -7.54
CA ILE A 22 -13.95 -2.37 -6.79
C ILE A 22 -13.65 -2.83 -5.35
N ASN A 23 -14.59 -3.55 -4.72
CA ASN A 23 -14.40 -4.10 -3.37
C ASN A 23 -13.25 -5.12 -3.33
N GLU A 24 -13.15 -6.01 -4.33
CA GLU A 24 -12.04 -6.96 -4.46
C GLU A 24 -10.69 -6.26 -4.66
N ALA A 25 -10.65 -5.22 -5.50
CA ALA A 25 -9.43 -4.42 -5.70
C ALA A 25 -8.99 -3.74 -4.39
N TRP A 26 -9.93 -3.19 -3.62
CA TRP A 26 -9.63 -2.62 -2.30
C TRP A 26 -9.21 -3.67 -1.27
N LEU A 27 -9.77 -4.88 -1.31
CA LEU A 27 -9.31 -6.00 -0.49
C LEU A 27 -7.86 -6.37 -0.83
N HIS A 28 -7.54 -6.46 -2.12
CA HIS A 28 -6.17 -6.73 -2.56
C HIS A 28 -5.18 -5.66 -2.07
N ILE A 29 -5.51 -4.38 -2.23
CA ILE A 29 -4.65 -3.27 -1.77
C ILE A 29 -4.43 -3.34 -0.26
N ARG A 30 -5.47 -3.63 0.53
CA ARG A 30 -5.33 -3.80 1.99
C ARG A 30 -4.41 -4.97 2.34
N ASN A 31 -4.52 -6.09 1.64
CA ASN A 31 -3.65 -7.25 1.85
C ASN A 31 -2.18 -6.93 1.54
N VAL A 32 -1.92 -6.24 0.43
CA VAL A 32 -0.55 -5.81 0.07
C VAL A 32 0.00 -4.82 1.10
N ARG A 33 -0.80 -3.85 1.54
CA ARG A 33 -0.44 -2.91 2.60
C ARG A 33 -0.05 -3.67 3.87
N ASP A 34 -0.86 -4.61 4.31
CA ASP A 34 -0.65 -5.36 5.55
C ASP A 34 0.62 -6.21 5.46
N HIS A 35 0.87 -6.84 4.31
CA HIS A 35 2.11 -7.55 4.04
C HIS A 35 3.34 -6.62 4.11
N LEU A 36 3.30 -5.44 3.48
CA LEU A 36 4.43 -4.49 3.50
C LEU A 36 4.70 -3.93 4.91
N ILE A 37 3.64 -3.68 5.68
CA ILE A 37 3.73 -3.27 7.09
C ILE A 37 4.36 -4.38 7.93
N GLN A 38 3.93 -5.64 7.75
CA GLN A 38 4.49 -6.80 8.44
C GLN A 38 5.98 -7.00 8.12
N MET A 39 6.35 -6.93 6.83
CA MET A 39 7.74 -7.08 6.37
C MET A 39 8.68 -6.00 6.88
N THR A 40 8.15 -4.88 7.36
CA THR A 40 8.93 -3.77 7.93
C THR A 40 8.69 -3.60 9.43
N ASP A 41 8.06 -4.59 10.09
CA ASP A 41 7.64 -4.42 11.47
C ASP A 41 8.82 -4.27 12.44
N PHE A 42 9.83 -5.12 12.25
CA PHE A 42 11.08 -5.12 13.03
C PHE A 42 11.77 -3.74 13.07
N THR A 43 11.63 -2.92 12.03
CA THR A 43 12.27 -1.60 11.95
C THR A 43 11.77 -0.62 13.02
N GLN A 44 10.62 -0.90 13.63
CA GLN A 44 10.01 -0.03 14.63
C GLN A 44 10.42 -0.39 16.07
N MET A 45 11.04 -1.55 16.27
CA MET A 45 11.51 -1.99 17.59
C MET A 45 12.66 -1.08 18.07
N ASN A 46 12.84 -0.97 19.40
CA ASN A 46 13.87 -0.10 19.98
C ASN A 46 15.28 -0.67 19.84
N ASP A 47 15.40 -1.98 19.74
CA ASP A 47 16.61 -2.77 19.55
C ASP A 47 16.90 -3.11 18.08
N ALA A 48 16.12 -2.57 17.14
CA ALA A 48 16.33 -2.77 15.71
C ALA A 48 17.75 -2.33 15.30
N PRO A 49 18.51 -3.16 14.56
CA PRO A 49 19.90 -2.86 14.20
C PRO A 49 19.99 -1.87 13.02
N ILE A 50 19.31 -0.73 13.12
CA ILE A 50 19.26 0.33 12.11
C ILE A 50 19.50 1.70 12.75
N THR A 51 19.90 2.67 11.95
CA THR A 51 20.11 4.05 12.45
C THR A 51 18.77 4.73 12.77
N ARG A 52 18.83 5.81 13.56
CA ARG A 52 17.65 6.61 13.90
C ARG A 52 16.97 7.18 12.65
N GLU A 53 17.77 7.62 11.67
CA GLU A 53 17.31 8.17 10.40
C GLU A 53 16.53 7.11 9.61
N LYS A 54 17.05 5.87 9.57
CA LYS A 54 16.34 4.74 8.94
C LYS A 54 15.04 4.40 9.66
N LYS A 55 15.03 4.40 11.00
CA LYS A 55 13.81 4.19 11.79
C LYS A 55 12.73 5.23 11.46
N LEU A 56 13.11 6.51 11.34
CA LEU A 56 12.21 7.58 10.90
C LEU A 56 11.72 7.38 9.46
N ALA A 57 12.61 7.03 8.53
CA ALA A 57 12.22 6.77 7.15
C ALA A 57 11.21 5.61 7.03
N PHE A 58 11.41 4.52 7.77
CA PHE A 58 10.45 3.41 7.83
C PHE A 58 9.14 3.80 8.52
N ALA A 59 9.17 4.66 9.55
CA ALA A 59 7.96 5.16 10.18
C ALA A 59 7.12 5.99 9.18
N SER A 60 7.74 6.90 8.43
CA SER A 60 7.08 7.68 7.36
C SER A 60 6.55 6.78 6.25
N TYR A 61 7.32 5.78 5.81
CA TYR A 61 6.88 4.79 4.82
C TYR A 61 5.65 4.01 5.30
N ARG A 62 5.66 3.51 6.54
CA ARG A 62 4.52 2.79 7.12
C ARG A 62 3.29 3.68 7.28
N GLN A 63 3.47 4.98 7.56
CA GLN A 63 2.35 5.93 7.59
C GLN A 63 1.75 6.09 6.18
N ALA A 64 2.59 6.36 5.18
CA ALA A 64 2.13 6.50 3.80
C ALA A 64 1.37 5.26 3.29
N LEU A 65 1.78 4.04 3.70
CA LEU A 65 1.05 2.81 3.42
C LEU A 65 -0.35 2.77 4.05
N ARG A 66 -0.50 3.23 5.31
CA ARG A 66 -1.80 3.25 6.02
C ARG A 66 -2.76 4.24 5.39
N ASP A 67 -2.23 5.32 4.84
CA ASP A 67 -3.04 6.39 4.24
C ASP A 67 -3.56 6.02 2.84
N LEU A 68 -3.06 4.94 2.20
CA LEU A 68 -3.47 4.56 0.84
C LEU A 68 -4.99 4.35 0.67
N PRO A 69 -5.72 3.61 1.52
CA PRO A 69 -7.16 3.44 1.31
C PRO A 69 -7.98 4.71 1.58
N GLN A 70 -7.41 5.70 2.27
CA GLN A 70 -8.10 6.95 2.61
C GLN A 70 -7.81 8.08 1.62
N ASN A 71 -6.62 8.07 1.01
CA ASN A 71 -6.17 9.13 0.09
C ASN A 71 -6.63 8.93 -1.36
N PHE A 72 -7.21 7.77 -1.69
CA PHE A 72 -7.59 7.42 -3.05
C PHE A 72 -9.06 6.99 -3.09
N THR A 73 -9.81 7.54 -4.06
CA THR A 73 -11.22 7.17 -4.29
C THR A 73 -11.35 5.98 -5.24
N ASN A 74 -10.34 5.76 -6.09
CA ASN A 74 -10.29 4.66 -7.05
C ASN A 74 -9.08 3.76 -6.77
N PRO A 75 -9.26 2.43 -6.63
CA PRO A 75 -8.16 1.53 -6.36
C PRO A 75 -7.11 1.47 -7.48
N ASN A 76 -7.47 1.73 -8.74
CA ASN A 76 -6.51 1.79 -9.87
C ASN A 76 -5.56 3.00 -9.81
N ASP A 77 -5.92 4.04 -9.06
CA ASP A 77 -5.10 5.25 -8.93
C ASP A 77 -4.05 5.14 -7.83
N VAL A 78 -4.10 4.08 -7.00
CA VAL A 78 -3.20 3.90 -5.85
C VAL A 78 -1.74 3.88 -6.29
N VAL A 79 -0.98 4.82 -5.72
CA VAL A 79 0.47 4.91 -5.91
C VAL A 79 1.17 4.45 -4.62
N TRP A 80 1.93 3.36 -4.73
CA TRP A 80 2.68 2.82 -3.59
C TRP A 80 3.89 3.69 -3.23
N PRO A 81 4.14 3.97 -1.94
CA PRO A 81 5.35 4.67 -1.52
C PRO A 81 6.59 3.82 -1.80
N GLU A 82 7.72 4.49 -2.06
CA GLU A 82 8.99 3.80 -2.25
C GLU A 82 9.51 3.26 -0.91
N LYS A 83 9.87 1.98 -0.87
CA LYS A 83 10.39 1.34 0.33
C LYS A 83 11.80 1.88 0.65
N PRO A 84 12.06 2.34 1.89
CA PRO A 84 13.40 2.74 2.30
C PRO A 84 14.37 1.55 2.24
N THR A 85 15.64 1.83 1.94
CA THR A 85 16.70 0.84 2.01
C THR A 85 17.11 0.61 3.46
N SER A 86 17.18 -0.67 3.84
CA SER A 86 17.59 -1.11 5.17
C SER A 86 19.06 -0.89 5.46
#